data_AF-A0A8S2VVA4-F1
#
_entry.id   AF-A0A8S2VVA4-F1
#
_cell.length_a   1.000
_cell.length_b   1.000
_cell.length_c   1.000
_cell.angle_alpha   90.00
_cell.angle_beta   90.00
_cell.angle_gamma   90.00
#
_symmetry.space_group_name_H-M   'P 1'
#
loop_
_entity.id
_entity.type
_entity.pdbx_description
1 polymer ?
#
loop_
_entity_poly.entity_id
_entity_poly.type
_entity_poly.pdbx_seq_one_letter_code
_entity_poly.pdbx_strand_id
1 'polypeptide(L)'
;FADTEFDIANFSLGRINHGNFSFTIFHNANFSYTRLDNVDFSSAELDTVNYSSANILNAVFNKGSLRNINFSFAQLVNVDFLSARLENVDFSYALLNKADFSFTSLSNVNFSNAQLINVNFPNTILNDVDFSFAKLHKPYFFEAQLTKINFASTALILANFRLTKVSNTTFQKSSCVASTFDDTSLSDCNFWHSNLKEAKFKQAKLNHLNFSRANLYKTDFTGTNIGKSELENALSIEDAVLSNGTLVHDANLINNGQGDCNIPLINGWTLGSGNVTKLMSNRSNSNCQFTLESLSTEAAIYQRVNLSDKWDSSSWPYSQAVLMSSEETLNSTKEKISLLLNDDMWELEVFIKFNTPANLRNMNNYWCDDIKLYIVYGTDLELTRVIPNIPANATWAQNGVTVAGGKGRGDGKNQLNNPNGLFVDDDQTVVIADMWNDRIVQWMKGDTTNGKVVAGGNDQGNILNELNNQTIVLNQLNNANVVLNQLNHPTDVLIDKETDSLIICDDKRVVRWSREINTGEGEILIENVKCYGLAMDDQKYLYVSDTEKHEVRRYKLGENNGTLVAGGNGNGDG
;
A
#
# COMPACT_ATOMS: atom_id res chain seq x y z
N PHE A 1 -16.44 -5.39 45.19
CA PHE A 1 -17.82 -5.01 44.90
C PHE A 1 -18.46 -6.06 44.01
N ALA A 2 -18.33 -7.35 44.30
CA ALA A 2 -18.98 -8.36 43.47
C ALA A 2 -20.50 -8.33 43.72
N ASP A 3 -21.30 -8.69 42.71
CA ASP A 3 -22.77 -8.80 42.80
C ASP A 3 -23.49 -7.49 43.19
N THR A 4 -22.86 -6.34 42.96
CA THR A 4 -23.45 -5.02 43.25
C THR A 4 -23.90 -4.31 41.99
N GLU A 5 -24.97 -3.53 42.12
CA GLU A 5 -25.46 -2.63 41.08
C GLU A 5 -24.98 -1.19 41.33
N PHE A 6 -24.49 -0.55 40.28
CA PHE A 6 -24.07 0.83 40.25
C PHE A 6 -24.81 1.56 39.13
N ASP A 7 -25.60 2.56 39.51
CA ASP A 7 -26.19 3.49 38.55
C ASP A 7 -25.48 4.84 38.66
N ILE A 8 -25.20 5.47 37.51
CA ILE A 8 -24.57 6.80 37.38
C ILE A 8 -23.27 7.01 38.17
N ALA A 9 -22.55 5.93 38.49
CA ALA A 9 -21.35 5.99 39.31
C ALA A 9 -20.17 6.62 38.55
N ASN A 10 -19.45 7.53 39.18
CA ASN A 10 -18.30 8.21 38.58
C ASN A 10 -16.98 7.82 39.24
N PHE A 11 -16.15 7.12 38.47
CA PHE A 11 -14.80 6.69 38.82
C PHE A 11 -13.71 7.43 38.03
N SER A 12 -14.07 8.36 37.15
CA SER A 12 -13.14 9.03 36.23
C SER A 12 -11.89 9.59 36.93
N LEU A 13 -10.74 9.57 36.24
CA LEU A 13 -9.41 9.95 36.76
C LEU A 13 -8.92 9.09 37.95
N GLY A 14 -9.72 8.16 38.44
CA GLY A 14 -9.40 7.27 39.54
C GLY A 14 -8.36 6.21 39.19
N ARG A 15 -7.72 5.66 40.21
CA ARG A 15 -6.82 4.50 40.12
C ARG A 15 -7.42 3.34 40.90
N ILE A 16 -7.68 2.23 40.23
CA ILE A 16 -8.22 1.02 40.86
C ILE A 16 -7.26 -0.12 40.55
N ASN A 17 -6.71 -0.71 41.61
CA ASN A 17 -5.77 -1.82 41.52
C ASN A 17 -6.41 -3.04 42.19
N HIS A 18 -6.42 -4.19 41.51
CA HIS A 18 -6.97 -5.45 42.04
C HIS A 18 -8.44 -5.35 42.50
N GLY A 19 -9.23 -4.52 41.81
CA GLY A 19 -10.66 -4.38 42.07
C GLY A 19 -11.42 -5.62 41.64
N ASN A 20 -12.38 -6.07 42.45
CA ASN A 20 -13.29 -7.14 42.06
C ASN A 20 -14.70 -6.57 41.84
N PHE A 21 -15.11 -6.55 40.57
CA PHE A 21 -16.42 -6.18 40.04
C PHE A 21 -17.05 -7.34 39.23
N SER A 22 -16.66 -8.59 39.52
CA SER A 22 -17.32 -9.74 38.93
C SER A 22 -18.82 -9.74 39.26
N PHE A 23 -19.65 -10.17 38.29
CA PHE A 23 -21.11 -10.23 38.40
C PHE A 23 -21.81 -8.89 38.74
N THR A 24 -21.11 -7.77 38.59
CA THR A 24 -21.69 -6.46 38.84
C THR A 24 -22.56 -6.00 37.69
N ILE A 25 -23.48 -5.10 38.02
CA ILE A 25 -24.28 -4.38 37.03
C ILE A 25 -23.86 -2.91 37.07
N PHE A 26 -23.44 -2.36 35.94
CA PHE A 26 -23.18 -0.93 35.79
C PHE A 26 -24.12 -0.33 34.75
N HIS A 27 -24.84 0.71 35.16
CA HIS A 27 -25.62 1.56 34.28
C HIS A 27 -25.05 2.98 34.32
N ASN A 28 -24.80 3.57 33.14
CA ASN A 28 -24.41 4.98 33.01
C ASN A 28 -23.14 5.38 33.78
N ALA A 29 -22.23 4.43 34.01
CA ALA A 29 -21.04 4.67 34.82
C ALA A 29 -19.91 5.33 34.02
N ASN A 30 -19.09 6.13 34.69
CA ASN A 30 -17.97 6.82 34.08
C ASN A 30 -16.62 6.38 34.64
N PHE A 31 -15.83 5.70 33.82
CA PHE A 31 -14.44 5.29 34.04
C PHE A 31 -13.45 6.01 33.10
N SER A 32 -13.82 7.13 32.47
CA SER A 32 -12.94 7.86 31.57
C SER A 32 -11.64 8.28 32.26
N TYR A 33 -10.51 8.21 31.57
CA TYR A 33 -9.18 8.58 32.09
C TYR A 33 -8.74 7.81 33.36
N THR A 34 -9.39 6.70 33.69
CA THR A 34 -8.99 5.88 34.84
C THR A 34 -7.75 5.06 34.57
N ARG A 35 -7.08 4.63 35.64
CA ARG A 35 -6.11 3.53 35.59
C ARG A 35 -6.69 2.32 36.28
N LEU A 36 -6.86 1.23 35.53
CA LEU A 36 -7.43 -0.03 35.98
C LEU A 36 -6.38 -1.12 35.85
N ASP A 37 -5.72 -1.49 36.96
CA ASP A 37 -4.68 -2.51 36.96
C ASP A 37 -5.20 -3.80 37.64
N ASN A 38 -5.26 -4.90 36.90
CA ASN A 38 -5.68 -6.22 37.39
C ASN A 38 -7.11 -6.23 37.97
N VAL A 39 -8.05 -5.56 37.30
CA VAL A 39 -9.44 -5.42 37.75
C VAL A 39 -10.30 -6.50 37.10
N ASP A 40 -11.11 -7.17 37.90
CA ASP A 40 -12.00 -8.25 37.47
C ASP A 40 -13.42 -7.74 37.23
N PHE A 41 -13.88 -7.77 35.98
CA PHE A 41 -15.25 -7.51 35.51
C PHE A 41 -15.88 -8.78 34.92
N SER A 42 -15.40 -9.97 35.29
CA SER A 42 -15.90 -11.23 34.75
C SER A 42 -17.40 -11.38 34.99
N SER A 43 -18.13 -11.79 33.96
CA SER A 43 -19.59 -11.95 33.97
C SER A 43 -20.38 -10.68 34.38
N ALA A 44 -19.77 -9.50 34.33
CA ALA A 44 -20.47 -8.25 34.62
C ALA A 44 -21.43 -7.86 33.48
N GLU A 45 -22.50 -7.15 33.82
CA GLU A 45 -23.41 -6.50 32.88
C GLU A 45 -23.12 -4.99 32.87
N LEU A 46 -22.56 -4.51 31.76
CA LEU A 46 -22.18 -3.11 31.58
C LEU A 46 -23.07 -2.51 30.49
N ASP A 47 -23.81 -1.47 30.82
CA ASP A 47 -24.61 -0.72 29.86
C ASP A 47 -24.33 0.79 29.97
N THR A 48 -23.97 1.40 28.84
CA THR A 48 -23.71 2.84 28.73
C THR A 48 -22.58 3.27 29.66
N VAL A 49 -21.46 2.52 29.65
CA VAL A 49 -20.28 2.81 30.48
C VAL A 49 -19.19 3.47 29.64
N ASN A 50 -18.63 4.56 30.16
CA ASN A 50 -17.55 5.29 29.49
C ASN A 50 -16.17 4.92 30.04
N TYR A 51 -15.32 4.29 29.25
CA TYR A 51 -13.90 4.01 29.51
C TYR A 51 -12.96 4.82 28.59
N SER A 52 -13.43 5.89 27.96
CA SER A 52 -12.63 6.67 27.01
C SER A 52 -11.33 7.15 27.63
N SER A 53 -10.22 7.01 26.91
CA SER A 53 -8.87 7.39 27.36
C SER A 53 -8.39 6.70 28.66
N ALA A 54 -9.05 5.63 29.11
CA ALA A 54 -8.58 4.87 30.27
C ALA A 54 -7.32 4.06 29.94
N ASN A 55 -6.50 3.77 30.95
CA ASN A 55 -5.41 2.81 30.89
C ASN A 55 -5.83 1.55 31.64
N ILE A 56 -6.00 0.45 30.91
CA ILE A 56 -6.56 -0.80 31.39
C ILE A 56 -5.52 -1.90 31.16
N LEU A 57 -4.95 -2.38 32.26
CA LEU A 57 -3.91 -3.40 32.25
C LEU A 57 -4.40 -4.65 32.97
N ASN A 58 -4.32 -5.80 32.31
CA ASN A 58 -4.69 -7.11 32.87
C ASN A 58 -6.13 -7.18 33.40
N ALA A 59 -7.05 -6.38 32.85
CA ALA A 59 -8.45 -6.44 33.26
C ALA A 59 -9.16 -7.65 32.61
N VAL A 60 -10.14 -8.21 33.32
CA VAL A 60 -10.87 -9.40 32.87
C VAL A 60 -12.33 -9.03 32.65
N PHE A 61 -12.81 -9.09 31.41
CA PHE A 61 -14.21 -8.89 31.02
C PHE A 61 -14.86 -10.18 30.50
N ASN A 62 -14.22 -11.33 30.71
CA ASN A 62 -14.69 -12.60 30.15
C ASN A 62 -16.13 -12.91 30.56
N LYS A 63 -16.89 -13.49 29.62
CA LYS A 63 -18.32 -13.82 29.77
C LYS A 63 -19.24 -12.63 30.14
N GLY A 64 -18.74 -11.40 30.14
CA GLY A 64 -19.53 -10.20 30.41
C GLY A 64 -20.47 -9.83 29.26
N SER A 65 -21.48 -9.03 29.57
CA SER A 65 -22.37 -8.39 28.59
C SER A 65 -22.09 -6.90 28.56
N LEU A 66 -21.47 -6.42 27.47
CA LEU A 66 -21.01 -5.06 27.28
C LEU A 66 -21.86 -4.38 26.20
N ARG A 67 -22.70 -3.42 26.61
CA ARG A 67 -23.59 -2.66 25.73
C ARG A 67 -23.29 -1.17 25.78
N ASN A 68 -23.25 -0.51 24.62
CA ASN A 68 -23.10 0.95 24.54
C ASN A 68 -21.83 1.46 25.26
N ILE A 69 -20.72 0.73 25.12
CA ILE A 69 -19.48 1.01 25.85
C ILE A 69 -18.55 1.88 25.01
N ASN A 70 -17.95 2.89 25.63
CA ASN A 70 -16.96 3.73 24.97
C ASN A 70 -15.54 3.42 25.49
N PHE A 71 -14.72 2.76 24.69
CA PHE A 71 -13.28 2.55 24.88
C PHE A 71 -12.42 3.42 23.94
N SER A 72 -12.99 4.45 23.30
CA SER A 72 -12.24 5.29 22.36
C SER A 72 -11.00 5.89 23.03
N PHE A 73 -9.88 5.92 22.30
CA PHE A 73 -8.58 6.40 22.79
C PHE A 73 -8.01 5.68 24.03
N ALA A 74 -8.63 4.58 24.49
CA ALA A 74 -8.14 3.85 25.65
C ALA A 74 -6.92 2.98 25.31
N GLN A 75 -6.10 2.68 26.33
CA GLN A 75 -5.02 1.70 26.23
C GLN A 75 -5.46 0.43 26.94
N LEU A 76 -5.56 -0.68 26.20
CA LEU A 76 -5.97 -1.99 26.69
C LEU A 76 -4.83 -2.97 26.49
N VAL A 77 -4.13 -3.30 27.57
CA VAL A 77 -2.99 -4.22 27.55
C VAL A 77 -3.35 -5.49 28.30
N ASN A 78 -3.25 -6.63 27.61
CA ASN A 78 -3.52 -7.95 28.16
C ASN A 78 -4.93 -8.06 28.77
N VAL A 79 -5.93 -7.50 28.08
CA VAL A 79 -7.33 -7.52 28.51
C VAL A 79 -8.03 -8.77 27.97
N ASP A 80 -8.72 -9.48 28.84
CA ASP A 80 -9.44 -10.72 28.51
C ASP A 80 -10.92 -10.43 28.22
N PHE A 81 -11.35 -10.57 26.97
CA PHE A 81 -12.77 -10.51 26.58
C PHE A 81 -13.35 -11.91 26.27
N LEU A 82 -12.67 -13.01 26.60
CA LEU A 82 -13.08 -14.37 26.25
C LEU A 82 -14.57 -14.64 26.49
N SER A 83 -15.27 -15.07 25.44
CA SER A 83 -16.72 -15.38 25.48
C SER A 83 -17.64 -14.23 25.91
N ALA A 84 -17.17 -12.98 25.92
CA ALA A 84 -18.01 -11.82 26.17
C ALA A 84 -18.92 -11.48 24.98
N ARG A 85 -19.99 -10.73 25.26
CA ARG A 85 -20.89 -10.15 24.26
C ARG A 85 -20.69 -8.65 24.21
N LEU A 86 -20.33 -8.11 23.04
CA LEU A 86 -20.09 -6.69 22.82
C LEU A 86 -21.09 -6.16 21.78
N GLU A 87 -21.89 -5.19 22.19
CA GLU A 87 -22.93 -4.57 21.36
C GLU A 87 -22.79 -3.04 21.44
N ASN A 88 -22.69 -2.36 20.29
CA ASN A 88 -22.50 -0.90 20.22
C ASN A 88 -21.27 -0.43 21.02
N VAL A 89 -20.11 -1.05 20.78
CA VAL A 89 -18.86 -0.73 21.50
C VAL A 89 -17.92 0.06 20.62
N ASP A 90 -17.37 1.15 21.14
CA ASP A 90 -16.42 2.00 20.43
C ASP A 90 -15.00 1.81 20.94
N PHE A 91 -14.13 1.21 20.13
CA PHE A 91 -12.68 1.10 20.31
C PHE A 91 -11.91 2.01 19.36
N SER A 92 -12.54 3.02 18.75
CA SER A 92 -11.85 3.88 17.79
C SER A 92 -10.63 4.55 18.42
N TYR A 93 -9.52 4.59 17.68
CA TYR A 93 -8.22 5.10 18.14
C TYR A 93 -7.64 4.41 19.39
N ALA A 94 -8.22 3.31 19.87
CA ALA A 94 -7.69 2.60 21.03
C ALA A 94 -6.40 1.83 20.68
N LEU A 95 -5.57 1.61 21.70
CA LEU A 95 -4.37 0.77 21.61
C LEU A 95 -4.65 -0.55 22.32
N LEU A 96 -4.82 -1.63 21.55
CA LEU A 96 -5.04 -2.98 22.06
C LEU A 96 -3.77 -3.81 21.86
N ASN A 97 -3.17 -4.26 22.96
CA ASN A 97 -2.00 -5.13 22.93
C ASN A 97 -2.29 -6.41 23.70
N LYS A 98 -2.23 -7.57 23.01
CA LYS A 98 -2.54 -8.89 23.58
C LYS A 98 -3.95 -9.00 24.18
N ALA A 99 -4.92 -8.27 23.63
CA ALA A 99 -6.32 -8.49 23.98
C ALA A 99 -6.81 -9.82 23.40
N ASP A 100 -7.62 -10.55 24.16
CA ASP A 100 -8.20 -11.82 23.73
C ASP A 100 -9.70 -11.69 23.46
N PHE A 101 -10.11 -11.81 22.19
CA PHE A 101 -11.51 -11.81 21.77
C PHE A 101 -12.01 -13.22 21.44
N SER A 102 -11.31 -14.29 21.80
CA SER A 102 -11.73 -15.66 21.45
C SER A 102 -13.18 -15.95 21.88
N PHE A 103 -13.95 -16.61 21.01
CA PHE A 103 -15.36 -17.00 21.27
C PHE A 103 -16.33 -15.84 21.58
N THR A 104 -15.95 -14.59 21.29
CA THR A 104 -16.83 -13.43 21.50
C THR A 104 -17.86 -13.25 20.39
N SER A 105 -18.95 -12.56 20.74
CA SER A 105 -19.90 -12.00 19.76
C SER A 105 -19.79 -10.48 19.77
N LEU A 106 -19.50 -9.90 18.62
CA LEU A 106 -19.39 -8.47 18.39
C LEU A 106 -20.48 -8.02 17.41
N SER A 107 -21.27 -7.03 17.80
CA SER A 107 -22.29 -6.42 16.94
C SER A 107 -22.19 -4.90 17.00
N ASN A 108 -22.10 -4.24 15.84
CA ASN A 108 -21.97 -2.78 15.76
C ASN A 108 -20.77 -2.27 16.59
N VAL A 109 -19.58 -2.80 16.32
CA VAL A 109 -18.35 -2.46 17.05
C VAL A 109 -17.41 -1.67 16.16
N ASN A 110 -16.85 -0.59 16.70
CA ASN A 110 -15.96 0.30 15.96
C ASN A 110 -14.50 0.14 16.41
N PHE A 111 -13.65 -0.45 15.59
CA PHE A 111 -12.18 -0.49 15.74
C PHE A 111 -11.46 0.47 14.78
N SER A 112 -12.16 1.42 14.15
CA SER A 112 -11.52 2.30 13.16
C SER A 112 -10.35 3.07 13.76
N ASN A 113 -9.26 3.17 13.00
CA ASN A 113 -7.99 3.79 13.42
C ASN A 113 -7.31 3.17 14.67
N ALA A 114 -7.83 2.06 15.21
CA ALA A 114 -7.23 1.40 16.37
C ALA A 114 -5.94 0.67 15.99
N GLN A 115 -5.08 0.43 16.99
CA GLN A 115 -3.89 -0.42 16.85
C GLN A 115 -4.11 -1.72 17.60
N LEU A 116 -4.06 -2.84 16.89
CA LEU A 116 -4.30 -4.18 17.41
C LEU A 116 -3.04 -5.03 17.22
N ILE A 117 -2.23 -5.08 18.28
CA ILE A 117 -0.96 -5.81 18.28
C ILE A 117 -1.14 -7.12 19.05
N ASN A 118 -0.86 -8.25 18.40
CA ASN A 118 -1.03 -9.58 18.98
C ASN A 118 -2.46 -9.85 19.50
N VAL A 119 -3.47 -9.31 18.81
CA VAL A 119 -4.89 -9.51 19.15
C VAL A 119 -5.45 -10.68 18.34
N ASN A 120 -6.22 -11.53 19.00
CA ASN A 120 -6.76 -12.76 18.43
C ASN A 120 -8.29 -12.70 18.35
N PHE A 121 -8.86 -13.18 17.24
CA PHE A 121 -10.31 -13.30 17.01
C PHE A 121 -10.77 -14.72 16.60
N PRO A 122 -10.20 -15.83 17.11
CA PRO A 122 -10.63 -17.16 16.68
C PRO A 122 -12.04 -17.47 17.19
N ASN A 123 -12.81 -18.21 16.39
CA ASN A 123 -14.17 -18.65 16.75
C ASN A 123 -15.13 -17.50 17.12
N THR A 124 -14.89 -16.31 16.58
CA THR A 124 -15.70 -15.12 16.88
C THR A 124 -16.86 -14.98 15.90
N ILE A 125 -17.92 -14.28 16.35
CA ILE A 125 -19.03 -13.86 15.49
C ILE A 125 -19.03 -12.34 15.43
N LEU A 126 -18.68 -11.78 14.27
CA LEU A 126 -18.65 -10.35 14.01
C LEU A 126 -19.76 -9.98 13.03
N ASN A 127 -20.61 -9.04 13.44
CA ASN A 127 -21.64 -8.45 12.59
C ASN A 127 -21.52 -6.94 12.65
N ASP A 128 -21.42 -6.28 11.49
CA ASP A 128 -21.38 -4.81 11.43
C ASP A 128 -20.21 -4.24 12.25
N VAL A 129 -18.98 -4.68 11.94
CA VAL A 129 -17.77 -4.25 12.65
C VAL A 129 -16.88 -3.44 11.72
N ASP A 130 -16.41 -2.30 12.21
CA ASP A 130 -15.56 -1.39 11.45
C ASP A 130 -14.09 -1.50 11.88
N PHE A 131 -13.23 -2.00 11.00
CA PHE A 131 -11.76 -2.01 11.14
C PHE A 131 -11.07 -1.02 10.21
N SER A 132 -11.79 -0.08 9.60
CA SER A 132 -11.21 0.82 8.61
C SER A 132 -10.05 1.64 9.18
N PHE A 133 -8.96 1.72 8.43
CA PHE A 133 -7.71 2.35 8.85
C PHE A 133 -7.05 1.75 10.10
N ALA A 134 -7.58 0.67 10.67
CA ALA A 134 -6.96 -0.02 11.79
C ALA A 134 -5.64 -0.69 11.37
N LYS A 135 -4.74 -0.83 12.34
CA LYS A 135 -3.47 -1.56 12.16
C LYS A 135 -3.55 -2.87 12.90
N LEU A 136 -3.59 -3.99 12.17
CA LEU A 136 -3.57 -5.32 12.76
C LEU A 136 -2.24 -6.00 12.41
N HIS A 137 -1.52 -6.50 13.41
CA HIS A 137 -0.31 -7.28 13.17
C HIS A 137 -0.66 -8.78 13.15
N LYS A 138 -0.64 -9.40 11.95
CA LYS A 138 -0.90 -10.83 11.74
C LYS A 138 -2.19 -11.32 12.41
N PRO A 139 -3.35 -10.68 12.15
CA PRO A 139 -4.56 -11.02 12.87
C PRO A 139 -5.02 -12.45 12.58
N TYR A 140 -5.53 -13.11 13.62
CA TYR A 140 -5.99 -14.50 13.56
C TYR A 140 -7.52 -14.57 13.68
N PHE A 141 -8.19 -14.77 12.54
CA PHE A 141 -9.65 -14.89 12.41
C PHE A 141 -10.11 -16.34 12.21
N PHE A 142 -9.29 -17.34 12.51
CA PHE A 142 -9.59 -18.75 12.24
C PHE A 142 -10.99 -19.17 12.75
N GLU A 143 -11.77 -19.81 11.86
CA GLU A 143 -13.16 -20.26 12.12
C GLU A 143 -14.14 -19.14 12.53
N ALA A 144 -13.79 -17.87 12.35
CA ALA A 144 -14.70 -16.76 12.61
C ALA A 144 -15.82 -16.64 11.57
N GLN A 145 -16.92 -16.02 11.98
CA GLN A 145 -18.04 -15.62 11.12
C GLN A 145 -18.07 -14.10 11.01
N LEU A 146 -17.86 -13.59 9.80
CA LEU A 146 -17.70 -12.18 9.48
C LEU A 146 -18.81 -11.73 8.54
N THR A 147 -19.72 -10.89 9.02
CA THR A 147 -20.80 -10.33 8.20
C THR A 147 -20.81 -8.81 8.26
N LYS A 148 -20.85 -8.14 7.11
CA LYS A 148 -20.84 -6.67 7.02
C LYS A 148 -19.63 -6.04 7.72
N ILE A 149 -18.44 -6.57 7.45
CA ILE A 149 -17.22 -6.02 8.04
C ILE A 149 -16.62 -4.96 7.13
N ASN A 150 -16.10 -3.90 7.71
CA ASN A 150 -15.37 -2.86 6.99
C ASN A 150 -13.86 -2.97 7.26
N PHE A 151 -13.12 -3.55 6.32
CA PHE A 151 -11.65 -3.57 6.31
C PHE A 151 -11.05 -2.54 5.34
N ALA A 152 -11.77 -1.47 5.00
CA ALA A 152 -11.28 -0.49 4.04
C ALA A 152 -10.00 0.20 4.54
N SER A 153 -8.97 0.23 3.69
CA SER A 153 -7.67 0.82 4.00
C SER A 153 -6.98 0.25 5.25
N THR A 154 -7.32 -0.99 5.62
CA THR A 154 -6.74 -1.71 6.77
C THR A 154 -5.49 -2.48 6.37
N ALA A 155 -4.50 -2.53 7.26
CA ALA A 155 -3.34 -3.41 7.11
C ALA A 155 -3.68 -4.81 7.66
N LEU A 156 -3.81 -5.79 6.77
CA LEU A 156 -4.13 -7.19 7.03
C LEU A 156 -2.99 -8.12 6.58
N ILE A 157 -1.75 -7.65 6.59
CA ILE A 157 -0.59 -8.42 6.12
C ILE A 157 -0.46 -9.71 6.96
N LEU A 158 -0.28 -10.84 6.28
CA LEU A 158 -0.20 -12.18 6.89
C LEU A 158 -1.42 -12.53 7.76
N ALA A 159 -2.59 -11.95 7.49
CA ALA A 159 -3.81 -12.29 8.20
C ALA A 159 -4.22 -13.74 7.93
N ASN A 160 -4.75 -14.41 8.94
CA ASN A 160 -5.25 -15.78 8.83
C ASN A 160 -6.77 -15.80 8.92
N PHE A 161 -7.40 -16.02 7.77
CA PHE A 161 -8.84 -16.17 7.60
C PHE A 161 -9.24 -17.64 7.39
N ARG A 162 -8.40 -18.64 7.64
CA ARG A 162 -8.73 -20.03 7.32
C ARG A 162 -10.03 -20.50 7.97
N LEU A 163 -10.82 -21.27 7.21
CA LEU A 163 -12.13 -21.79 7.63
C LEU A 163 -13.17 -20.72 8.04
N THR A 164 -12.94 -19.45 7.69
CA THR A 164 -13.91 -18.38 7.96
C THR A 164 -15.08 -18.37 6.99
N LYS A 165 -16.22 -17.86 7.47
CA LYS A 165 -17.35 -17.45 6.64
C LYS A 165 -17.40 -15.94 6.58
N VAL A 166 -17.31 -15.37 5.39
CA VAL A 166 -17.27 -13.93 5.16
C VAL A 166 -18.36 -13.54 4.17
N SER A 167 -19.22 -12.59 4.56
CA SER A 167 -20.29 -12.09 3.69
C SER A 167 -20.48 -10.59 3.79
N ASN A 168 -20.79 -9.94 2.67
CA ASN A 168 -21.09 -8.50 2.60
C ASN A 168 -19.96 -7.60 3.16
N THR A 169 -18.70 -8.02 3.01
CA THR A 169 -17.53 -7.37 3.63
C THR A 169 -16.73 -6.58 2.60
N THR A 170 -16.24 -5.39 2.98
CA THR A 170 -15.35 -4.59 2.14
C THR A 170 -13.90 -4.70 2.60
N PHE A 171 -13.00 -4.92 1.65
CA PHE A 171 -11.54 -4.92 1.74
C PHE A 171 -10.95 -3.82 0.84
N GLN A 172 -11.73 -2.79 0.52
CA GLN A 172 -11.30 -1.77 -0.44
C GLN A 172 -10.00 -1.11 -0.01
N LYS A 173 -9.02 -1.03 -0.92
CA LYS A 173 -7.70 -0.42 -0.66
C LYS A 173 -6.96 -1.03 0.55
N SER A 174 -7.34 -2.22 1.02
CA SER A 174 -6.64 -2.89 2.12
C SER A 174 -5.35 -3.54 1.62
N SER A 175 -4.43 -3.82 2.55
CA SER A 175 -3.25 -4.63 2.25
C SER A 175 -3.42 -6.01 2.88
N CYS A 176 -3.66 -7.01 2.04
CA CYS A 176 -3.85 -8.42 2.39
C CYS A 176 -2.65 -9.28 1.94
N VAL A 177 -1.46 -8.68 1.82
CA VAL A 177 -0.25 -9.36 1.34
C VAL A 177 0.04 -10.62 2.16
N ALA A 178 0.32 -11.73 1.49
CA ALA A 178 0.60 -13.03 2.08
C ALA A 178 -0.46 -13.55 3.07
N SER A 179 -1.69 -13.02 3.01
CA SER A 179 -2.80 -13.48 3.84
C SER A 179 -3.34 -14.82 3.38
N THR A 180 -3.89 -15.60 4.31
CA THR A 180 -4.44 -16.92 4.02
C THR A 180 -5.95 -16.94 4.18
N PHE A 181 -6.64 -17.10 3.06
CA PHE A 181 -8.08 -17.33 2.90
C PHE A 181 -8.38 -18.78 2.46
N ASP A 182 -7.48 -19.73 2.75
CA ASP A 182 -7.69 -21.15 2.44
C ASP A 182 -8.94 -21.69 3.15
N ASP A 183 -9.69 -22.55 2.46
CA ASP A 183 -10.89 -23.22 2.96
C ASP A 183 -12.02 -22.24 3.39
N THR A 184 -11.98 -20.98 2.95
CA THR A 184 -12.97 -19.95 3.31
C THR A 184 -14.21 -19.98 2.44
N SER A 185 -15.29 -19.37 2.93
CA SER A 185 -16.46 -19.01 2.13
C SER A 185 -16.59 -17.49 2.07
N LEU A 186 -16.34 -16.90 0.90
CA LEU A 186 -16.45 -15.47 0.62
C LEU A 186 -17.66 -15.21 -0.29
N SER A 187 -18.56 -14.34 0.15
CA SER A 187 -19.76 -13.95 -0.62
C SER A 187 -19.96 -12.44 -0.60
N ASP A 188 -20.24 -11.83 -1.74
CA ASP A 188 -20.56 -10.41 -1.86
C ASP A 188 -19.48 -9.52 -1.21
N CYS A 189 -18.20 -9.89 -1.38
CA CYS A 189 -17.08 -9.15 -0.80
C CYS A 189 -16.36 -8.27 -1.84
N ASN A 190 -15.89 -7.11 -1.39
CA ASN A 190 -15.32 -6.10 -2.27
C ASN A 190 -13.83 -5.89 -2.00
N PHE A 191 -12.97 -6.39 -2.90
CA PHE A 191 -11.51 -6.26 -2.85
C PHE A 191 -10.97 -5.14 -3.77
N TRP A 192 -11.82 -4.19 -4.18
CA TRP A 192 -11.42 -3.15 -5.12
C TRP A 192 -10.20 -2.34 -4.65
N HIS A 193 -9.19 -2.21 -5.50
CA HIS A 193 -7.90 -1.55 -5.20
C HIS A 193 -7.10 -2.16 -4.03
N SER A 194 -7.43 -3.37 -3.58
CA SER A 194 -6.67 -4.04 -2.53
C SER A 194 -5.35 -4.63 -3.02
N ASN A 195 -4.40 -4.82 -2.11
CA ASN A 195 -3.17 -5.55 -2.39
C ASN A 195 -3.26 -6.97 -1.82
N LEU A 196 -3.36 -7.96 -2.70
CA LEU A 196 -3.49 -9.38 -2.39
C LEU A 196 -2.24 -10.16 -2.82
N LYS A 197 -1.10 -9.49 -3.04
CA LYS A 197 0.15 -10.13 -3.42
C LYS A 197 0.46 -11.34 -2.52
N GLU A 198 0.74 -12.48 -3.12
CA GLU A 198 1.07 -13.75 -2.44
C GLU A 198 -0.02 -14.27 -1.48
N ALA A 199 -1.24 -13.73 -1.55
CA ALA A 199 -2.37 -14.23 -0.78
C ALA A 199 -2.77 -15.64 -1.27
N LYS A 200 -3.40 -16.41 -0.39
CA LYS A 200 -3.80 -17.80 -0.66
C LYS A 200 -5.30 -17.94 -0.47
N PHE A 201 -5.97 -18.56 -1.43
CA PHE A 201 -7.41 -18.82 -1.46
C PHE A 201 -7.68 -20.30 -1.70
N LYS A 202 -6.79 -21.22 -1.31
CA LYS A 202 -6.91 -22.63 -1.69
C LYS A 202 -8.25 -23.21 -1.25
N GLN A 203 -8.95 -23.88 -2.15
CA GLN A 203 -10.26 -24.51 -1.89
C GLN A 203 -11.34 -23.53 -1.36
N ALA A 204 -11.11 -22.22 -1.46
CA ALA A 204 -12.08 -21.22 -1.05
C ALA A 204 -13.29 -21.21 -1.98
N LYS A 205 -14.47 -20.99 -1.40
CA LYS A 205 -15.72 -20.75 -2.13
C LYS A 205 -15.86 -19.26 -2.35
N LEU A 206 -15.78 -18.84 -3.61
CA LEU A 206 -15.80 -17.44 -4.01
C LEU A 206 -17.11 -17.17 -4.76
N ASN A 207 -17.96 -16.29 -4.26
CA ASN A 207 -19.22 -15.91 -4.90
C ASN A 207 -19.37 -14.38 -4.92
N HIS A 208 -19.59 -13.80 -6.10
CA HIS A 208 -19.76 -12.35 -6.28
C HIS A 208 -18.66 -11.51 -5.62
N LEU A 209 -17.42 -11.75 -6.01
CA LEU A 209 -16.28 -10.98 -5.52
C LEU A 209 -15.90 -9.90 -6.53
N ASN A 210 -15.54 -8.73 -6.00
CA ASN A 210 -15.00 -7.65 -6.83
C ASN A 210 -13.48 -7.52 -6.62
N PHE A 211 -12.68 -8.00 -7.57
CA PHE A 211 -11.22 -7.83 -7.60
C PHE A 211 -10.75 -6.70 -8.53
N SER A 212 -11.65 -5.83 -8.99
CA SER A 212 -11.27 -4.73 -9.88
C SER A 212 -10.16 -3.87 -9.25
N ARG A 213 -9.08 -3.66 -10.01
CA ARG A 213 -7.85 -2.96 -9.61
C ARG A 213 -7.11 -3.58 -8.41
N ALA A 214 -7.42 -4.81 -8.02
CA ALA A 214 -6.65 -5.50 -6.99
C ALA A 214 -5.31 -6.02 -7.54
N ASN A 215 -4.25 -5.95 -6.74
CA ASN A 215 -2.98 -6.61 -7.05
C ASN A 215 -3.02 -8.06 -6.60
N LEU A 216 -3.10 -8.99 -7.55
CA LEU A 216 -3.16 -10.44 -7.33
C LEU A 216 -1.82 -11.14 -7.67
N TYR A 217 -0.70 -10.42 -7.76
CA TYR A 217 0.61 -11.02 -8.06
C TYR A 217 0.92 -12.21 -7.15
N LYS A 218 1.25 -13.38 -7.71
CA LYS A 218 1.51 -14.64 -6.97
C LYS A 218 0.38 -15.12 -6.06
N THR A 219 -0.86 -14.69 -6.30
CA THR A 219 -2.01 -15.17 -5.52
C THR A 219 -2.34 -16.61 -5.89
N ASP A 220 -2.60 -17.46 -4.89
CA ASP A 220 -2.90 -18.87 -5.10
C ASP A 220 -4.40 -19.15 -4.96
N PHE A 221 -5.08 -19.39 -6.09
CA PHE A 221 -6.49 -19.74 -6.19
C PHE A 221 -6.74 -21.25 -6.38
N THR A 222 -5.75 -22.12 -6.08
CA THR A 222 -5.87 -23.56 -6.33
C THR A 222 -7.12 -24.17 -5.71
N GLY A 223 -7.98 -24.81 -6.51
CA GLY A 223 -9.18 -25.51 -6.02
C GLY A 223 -10.38 -24.59 -5.75
N THR A 224 -10.30 -23.32 -6.13
CA THR A 224 -11.45 -22.39 -6.13
C THR A 224 -12.27 -22.49 -7.42
N ASN A 225 -13.50 -21.99 -7.40
CA ASN A 225 -14.23 -21.70 -8.64
C ASN A 225 -14.17 -20.19 -8.89
N ILE A 226 -13.24 -19.73 -9.72
CA ILE A 226 -13.07 -18.31 -10.07
C ILE A 226 -13.25 -18.12 -11.58
N GLY A 227 -14.19 -17.26 -11.97
CA GLY A 227 -14.52 -16.97 -13.35
C GLY A 227 -13.74 -15.79 -13.93
N LYS A 228 -13.82 -15.64 -15.26
CA LYS A 228 -13.22 -14.50 -15.97
C LYS A 228 -13.78 -13.17 -15.50
N SER A 229 -15.10 -13.08 -15.32
CA SER A 229 -15.82 -11.88 -14.89
C SER A 229 -15.36 -11.32 -13.55
N GLU A 230 -14.96 -12.18 -12.61
CA GLU A 230 -14.50 -11.80 -11.28
C GLU A 230 -13.07 -11.24 -11.30
N LEU A 231 -12.27 -11.65 -12.28
CA LEU A 231 -10.88 -11.21 -12.49
C LEU A 231 -10.78 -10.07 -13.51
N GLU A 232 -11.87 -9.74 -14.20
CA GLU A 232 -11.92 -8.61 -15.14
C GLU A 232 -11.53 -7.31 -14.42
N ASN A 233 -10.55 -6.60 -14.98
CA ASN A 233 -9.96 -5.37 -14.47
C ASN A 233 -9.07 -5.50 -13.22
N ALA A 234 -8.64 -6.69 -12.80
CA ALA A 234 -7.58 -6.81 -11.80
C ALA A 234 -6.33 -6.03 -12.23
N LEU A 235 -5.63 -5.40 -11.29
CA LEU A 235 -4.45 -4.56 -11.58
C LEU A 235 -3.25 -5.40 -12.02
N SER A 236 -3.07 -6.58 -11.43
CA SER A 236 -2.04 -7.55 -11.81
C SER A 236 -2.50 -8.94 -11.40
N ILE A 237 -2.34 -9.94 -12.27
CA ILE A 237 -2.53 -11.37 -11.95
C ILE A 237 -1.30 -12.20 -12.36
N GLU A 238 -0.15 -11.56 -12.53
CA GLU A 238 1.12 -12.24 -12.87
C GLU A 238 1.52 -13.26 -11.79
N ASP A 239 1.94 -14.44 -12.23
CA ASP A 239 2.29 -15.61 -11.41
C ASP A 239 1.15 -16.11 -10.50
N ALA A 240 -0.09 -15.68 -10.71
CA ALA A 240 -1.22 -16.21 -9.98
C ALA A 240 -1.48 -17.68 -10.38
N VAL A 241 -1.79 -18.52 -9.39
CA VAL A 241 -2.10 -19.94 -9.60
C VAL A 241 -3.62 -20.10 -9.67
N LEU A 242 -4.19 -20.46 -10.82
CA LEU A 242 -5.63 -20.69 -10.96
C LEU A 242 -6.00 -22.19 -10.88
N SER A 243 -7.27 -22.46 -10.59
CA SER A 243 -7.80 -23.82 -10.58
C SER A 243 -7.66 -24.50 -11.95
N ASN A 244 -7.37 -25.82 -11.92
CA ASN A 244 -7.01 -26.68 -13.05
C ASN A 244 -5.54 -26.64 -13.48
N GLY A 245 -4.64 -26.13 -12.64
CA GLY A 245 -3.19 -26.15 -12.91
C GLY A 245 -2.75 -25.11 -13.94
N THR A 246 -3.64 -24.16 -14.27
CA THR A 246 -3.29 -22.98 -15.06
C THR A 246 -2.49 -22.05 -14.15
N LEU A 247 -1.17 -22.14 -14.23
CA LEU A 247 -0.31 -21.01 -13.85
C LEU A 247 -0.60 -19.91 -14.85
N VAL A 248 -1.10 -18.77 -14.38
CA VAL A 248 -1.17 -17.58 -15.19
C VAL A 248 0.20 -16.95 -15.16
N HIS A 249 1.02 -17.33 -16.13
CA HIS A 249 2.02 -16.40 -16.63
C HIS A 249 1.30 -15.53 -17.66
N ASP A 250 1.30 -14.22 -17.45
CA ASP A 250 0.66 -13.19 -18.29
C ASP A 250 -0.87 -13.09 -18.31
N ALA A 251 -1.42 -12.43 -17.30
CA ALA A 251 -2.53 -11.51 -17.56
C ALA A 251 -2.28 -10.13 -16.92
N ASN A 252 -1.16 -9.55 -17.34
CA ASN A 252 -1.12 -8.26 -18.02
C ASN A 252 -0.10 -8.45 -19.14
N LEU A 253 -0.54 -8.51 -20.40
CA LEU A 253 0.35 -8.66 -21.56
C LEU A 253 1.13 -7.37 -21.81
N ILE A 254 2.15 -7.09 -20.98
CA ILE A 254 3.40 -6.37 -21.27
C ILE A 254 4.17 -6.30 -19.93
N ASN A 255 5.32 -6.98 -19.85
CA ASN A 255 6.36 -6.70 -18.86
C ASN A 255 7.65 -6.33 -19.64
N ASN A 256 8.20 -5.13 -19.40
CA ASN A 256 9.52 -4.68 -19.83
C ASN A 256 9.92 -4.75 -21.32
N GLY A 257 9.00 -4.50 -22.26
CA GLY A 257 9.39 -4.22 -23.66
C GLY A 257 10.10 -5.35 -24.42
N GLN A 258 10.09 -6.58 -23.90
CA GLN A 258 10.50 -7.78 -24.62
C GLN A 258 9.38 -8.82 -24.52
N GLY A 259 8.81 -9.21 -25.67
CA GLY A 259 7.81 -10.27 -25.72
C GLY A 259 8.47 -11.63 -25.52
N ASP A 260 8.05 -12.37 -24.50
CA ASP A 260 8.41 -13.78 -24.33
C ASP A 260 7.33 -14.67 -24.97
N CYS A 261 7.76 -15.67 -25.72
CA CYS A 261 6.95 -16.42 -26.69
C CYS A 261 6.56 -17.82 -26.20
N ASN A 262 6.66 -18.08 -24.90
CA ASN A 262 6.38 -19.39 -24.31
C ASN A 262 4.95 -19.48 -23.76
N ILE A 263 3.96 -19.55 -24.65
CA ILE A 263 2.59 -19.94 -24.28
C ILE A 263 2.28 -21.31 -24.91
N PRO A 264 2.05 -22.38 -24.11
CA PRO A 264 1.41 -23.58 -24.61
C PRO A 264 -0.10 -23.31 -24.75
N LEU A 265 -0.56 -23.10 -25.99
CA LEU A 265 -1.99 -23.09 -26.30
C LEU A 265 -2.56 -24.49 -26.04
N ILE A 266 -3.43 -24.61 -25.04
CA ILE A 266 -4.23 -25.82 -24.84
C ILE A 266 -5.24 -25.90 -26.01
N ASN A 267 -5.37 -27.08 -26.62
CA ASN A 267 -6.36 -27.35 -27.68
C ASN A 267 -7.75 -26.83 -27.28
N GLY A 268 -8.34 -25.94 -28.09
CA GLY A 268 -9.76 -25.55 -27.95
C GLY A 268 -10.09 -24.05 -27.96
N TRP A 269 -9.14 -23.14 -28.20
CA TRP A 269 -9.46 -21.72 -28.36
C TRP A 269 -10.07 -21.42 -29.74
N THR A 270 -11.18 -20.69 -29.74
CA THR A 270 -11.78 -20.05 -30.94
C THR A 270 -11.50 -18.55 -30.87
N LEU A 271 -10.67 -18.04 -31.80
CA LEU A 271 -10.61 -16.61 -32.08
C LEU A 271 -11.83 -16.22 -32.93
N GLY A 272 -12.28 -14.97 -32.82
CA GLY A 272 -13.53 -14.47 -33.41
C GLY A 272 -13.74 -14.64 -34.92
N SER A 273 -12.79 -15.24 -35.65
CA SER A 273 -13.01 -15.80 -36.99
C SER A 273 -11.90 -16.79 -37.42
N GLY A 274 -11.59 -17.82 -36.64
CA GLY A 274 -10.71 -18.91 -37.13
C GLY A 274 -10.18 -19.87 -36.07
N ASN A 275 -9.87 -21.11 -36.50
CA ASN A 275 -9.25 -22.17 -35.70
C ASN A 275 -7.74 -22.25 -35.97
N VAL A 276 -6.95 -22.46 -34.92
CA VAL A 276 -5.51 -22.74 -35.00
C VAL A 276 -5.30 -24.26 -34.96
N THR A 277 -4.62 -24.83 -35.95
CA THR A 277 -4.56 -26.30 -36.15
C THR A 277 -3.16 -26.92 -36.03
N LYS A 278 -2.05 -26.14 -36.01
CA LYS A 278 -0.70 -26.72 -35.86
C LYS A 278 0.35 -25.77 -35.28
N LEU A 279 1.20 -26.30 -34.40
CA LEU A 279 2.36 -25.62 -33.77
C LEU A 279 3.67 -26.20 -34.31
N MET A 280 4.63 -25.34 -34.67
CA MET A 280 6.05 -25.72 -34.82
C MET A 280 6.89 -24.79 -33.95
N SER A 281 7.50 -25.31 -32.89
CA SER A 281 8.45 -24.56 -32.07
C SER A 281 9.86 -24.70 -32.67
N ASN A 282 10.55 -23.61 -32.93
CA ASN A 282 12.00 -23.63 -33.16
C ASN A 282 12.73 -23.04 -31.95
N ARG A 283 13.61 -23.81 -31.32
CA ARG A 283 14.19 -23.55 -29.99
C ARG A 283 15.32 -22.51 -29.94
N SER A 284 15.53 -21.71 -30.99
CA SER A 284 16.81 -20.98 -31.13
C SER A 284 16.76 -19.46 -31.28
N ASN A 285 15.60 -18.80 -31.37
CA ASN A 285 15.54 -17.34 -31.39
C ASN A 285 14.24 -16.86 -30.74
N SER A 286 14.30 -15.76 -30.00
CA SER A 286 13.23 -15.09 -29.24
C SER A 286 12.05 -14.55 -30.08
N ASN A 287 11.63 -15.27 -31.12
CA ASN A 287 10.58 -14.89 -32.06
C ASN A 287 9.35 -15.80 -31.90
N CYS A 288 8.18 -15.19 -31.69
CA CYS A 288 6.90 -15.88 -31.72
C CYS A 288 6.50 -16.10 -33.19
N GLN A 289 6.28 -17.34 -33.62
CA GLN A 289 5.71 -17.64 -34.93
C GLN A 289 4.31 -18.24 -34.76
N PHE A 290 3.34 -17.69 -35.50
CA PHE A 290 2.01 -18.27 -35.64
C PHE A 290 1.67 -18.33 -37.14
N THR A 291 1.05 -19.43 -37.58
CA THR A 291 0.57 -19.58 -38.95
C THR A 291 -0.95 -19.65 -38.93
N LEU A 292 -1.61 -18.78 -39.71
CA LEU A 292 -3.06 -18.78 -39.88
C LEU A 292 -3.39 -19.45 -41.23
N GLU A 293 -4.23 -20.49 -41.23
CA GLU A 293 -4.59 -21.21 -42.47
C GLU A 293 -5.54 -20.40 -43.38
N SER A 294 -6.33 -19.46 -42.83
CA SER A 294 -7.16 -18.55 -43.63
C SER A 294 -7.60 -17.32 -42.84
N LEU A 295 -7.76 -16.19 -43.54
CA LEU A 295 -8.39 -14.96 -43.04
C LEU A 295 -9.65 -14.71 -43.88
N SER A 296 -10.78 -14.43 -43.24
CA SER A 296 -11.97 -13.94 -43.95
C SER A 296 -11.73 -12.50 -44.42
N THR A 297 -12.41 -12.08 -45.49
CA THR A 297 -12.23 -10.77 -46.16
C THR A 297 -12.57 -9.54 -45.29
N GLU A 298 -12.96 -9.74 -44.03
CA GLU A 298 -13.23 -8.70 -43.03
C GLU A 298 -12.49 -8.94 -41.71
N ALA A 299 -11.52 -9.87 -41.67
CA ALA A 299 -10.77 -10.17 -40.48
C ALA A 299 -9.89 -8.97 -40.08
N ALA A 300 -10.15 -8.43 -38.89
CA ALA A 300 -9.32 -7.43 -38.24
C ALA A 300 -8.50 -8.11 -37.14
N ILE A 301 -7.18 -7.86 -37.14
CA ILE A 301 -6.33 -8.20 -36.01
C ILE A 301 -6.39 -7.01 -35.06
N TYR A 302 -6.83 -7.26 -33.82
CA TYR A 302 -6.92 -6.24 -32.79
C TYR A 302 -5.83 -6.47 -31.75
N GLN A 303 -5.00 -5.45 -31.50
CA GLN A 303 -4.08 -5.42 -30.38
C GLN A 303 -4.31 -4.14 -29.59
N ARG A 304 -4.84 -4.27 -28.37
CA ARG A 304 -4.98 -3.15 -27.42
C ARG A 304 -3.65 -2.96 -26.72
N VAL A 305 -3.04 -1.78 -26.88
CA VAL A 305 -1.82 -1.41 -26.16
C VAL A 305 -2.21 -0.37 -25.12
N ASN A 306 -2.11 -0.76 -23.85
CA ASN A 306 -2.38 0.14 -22.73
C ASN A 306 -1.08 0.84 -22.37
N LEU A 307 -1.08 2.17 -22.38
CA LEU A 307 0.14 2.96 -22.22
C LEU A 307 0.19 3.38 -20.77
N SER A 308 1.12 2.79 -20.03
CA SER A 308 1.23 2.99 -18.58
C SER A 308 1.56 4.43 -18.20
N ASP A 309 1.26 4.79 -16.96
CA ASP A 309 1.45 6.12 -16.35
C ASP A 309 2.91 6.64 -16.31
N LYS A 310 3.86 5.96 -16.95
CA LYS A 310 5.26 6.37 -17.17
C LYS A 310 5.48 6.93 -18.57
N TRP A 311 4.65 7.89 -18.98
CA TRP A 311 4.72 8.46 -20.31
C TRP A 311 5.09 9.95 -20.25
N ASP A 312 6.32 10.25 -20.69
CA ASP A 312 6.79 11.61 -20.94
C ASP A 312 6.62 11.96 -22.42
N SER A 313 5.80 12.99 -22.66
CA SER A 313 5.54 13.66 -23.93
C SER A 313 6.79 14.17 -24.68
N SER A 314 7.98 14.10 -24.10
CA SER A 314 9.25 14.45 -24.74
C SER A 314 9.78 13.39 -25.74
N SER A 315 9.17 12.21 -25.78
CA SER A 315 9.70 11.01 -26.45
C SER A 315 9.38 10.88 -27.95
N TRP A 316 8.89 11.93 -28.63
CA TRP A 316 8.60 11.87 -30.06
C TRP A 316 9.24 13.04 -30.82
N PRO A 317 10.29 12.76 -31.61
CA PRO A 317 10.35 13.26 -32.96
C PRO A 317 10.22 12.07 -33.92
N TYR A 318 9.05 11.97 -34.57
CA TYR A 318 8.78 11.16 -35.76
C TYR A 318 9.04 9.65 -35.67
N SER A 319 7.99 8.85 -35.47
CA SER A 319 8.00 7.45 -35.88
C SER A 319 7.48 7.31 -37.32
N GLN A 320 8.31 6.76 -38.21
CA GLN A 320 7.84 6.15 -39.46
C GLN A 320 7.72 4.65 -39.22
N ALA A 321 6.54 4.07 -39.42
CA ALA A 321 6.44 2.64 -39.59
C ALA A 321 6.77 2.31 -41.05
N VAL A 322 7.76 1.46 -41.28
CA VAL A 322 8.11 0.97 -42.61
C VAL A 322 7.75 -0.50 -42.68
N LEU A 323 6.77 -0.83 -43.53
CA LEU A 323 6.55 -2.20 -43.98
C LEU A 323 7.68 -2.56 -44.96
N MET A 324 8.46 -3.60 -44.64
CA MET A 324 9.32 -4.25 -45.63
C MET A 324 8.91 -5.71 -45.75
N SER A 325 8.41 -6.09 -46.92
CA SER A 325 8.28 -7.49 -47.31
C SER A 325 9.66 -8.04 -47.67
N SER A 326 9.99 -9.23 -47.21
CA SER A 326 11.19 -9.93 -47.67
C SER A 326 10.92 -10.52 -49.06
N GLU A 327 11.74 -10.09 -50.01
CA GLU A 327 11.78 -10.42 -51.44
C GLU A 327 10.90 -9.56 -52.38
N GLU A 328 11.48 -9.31 -53.55
CA GLU A 328 11.29 -8.15 -54.41
C GLU A 328 9.87 -7.99 -54.98
N THR A 329 9.44 -6.72 -55.05
CA THR A 329 8.32 -6.17 -55.83
C THR A 329 6.89 -6.59 -55.44
N LEU A 330 6.36 -5.92 -54.41
CA LEU A 330 4.94 -5.55 -54.37
C LEU A 330 4.82 -4.03 -54.34
N ASN A 331 4.54 -3.47 -55.51
CA ASN A 331 4.01 -2.11 -55.67
C ASN A 331 2.68 -2.05 -54.90
N SER A 332 2.73 -1.68 -53.63
CA SER A 332 1.54 -1.29 -52.90
C SER A 332 1.81 0.02 -52.17
N THR A 333 0.93 0.96 -52.48
CA THR A 333 0.87 2.35 -52.05
C THR A 333 1.14 2.51 -50.57
N LYS A 334 1.99 3.49 -50.21
CA LYS A 334 2.15 4.01 -48.86
C LYS A 334 0.78 4.45 -48.33
N GLU A 335 0.08 3.57 -47.62
CA GLU A 335 -1.16 3.92 -46.95
C GLU A 335 -0.88 4.53 -45.58
N LYS A 336 -1.67 5.55 -45.28
CA LYS A 336 -1.48 6.49 -44.19
C LYS A 336 -1.89 5.83 -42.87
N ILE A 337 -0.93 5.50 -42.02
CA ILE A 337 -1.21 5.14 -40.62
C ILE A 337 -1.79 6.37 -39.96
N SER A 338 -3.05 6.30 -39.56
CA SER A 338 -3.73 7.38 -38.86
C SER A 338 -3.70 7.06 -37.37
N LEU A 339 -2.89 7.82 -36.64
CA LEU A 339 -2.82 7.76 -35.18
C LEU A 339 -3.83 8.78 -34.66
N LEU A 340 -4.86 8.33 -33.94
CA LEU A 340 -5.80 9.20 -33.23
C LEU A 340 -5.39 9.20 -31.76
N LEU A 341 -4.91 10.33 -31.27
CA LEU A 341 -4.74 10.58 -29.84
C LEU A 341 -6.01 11.29 -29.37
N ASN A 342 -6.71 10.70 -28.39
CA ASN A 342 -7.80 11.37 -27.72
C ASN A 342 -7.24 12.06 -26.47
N ASP A 343 -7.38 13.37 -26.37
CA ASP A 343 -6.75 14.20 -25.32
C ASP A 343 -7.22 13.88 -23.89
N ASP A 344 -8.25 13.04 -23.73
CA ASP A 344 -8.85 12.66 -22.44
C ASP A 344 -8.63 11.18 -22.04
N MET A 345 -7.88 10.38 -22.81
CA MET A 345 -7.60 8.95 -22.51
C MET A 345 -6.18 8.54 -22.95
N TRP A 346 -5.44 7.88 -22.05
CA TRP A 346 -4.08 7.33 -22.29
C TRP A 346 -4.10 6.03 -23.12
N GLU A 347 -4.77 6.04 -24.27
CA GLU A 347 -4.94 4.87 -25.14
C GLU A 347 -4.40 5.13 -26.55
N LEU A 348 -3.73 4.12 -27.13
CA LEU A 348 -3.31 4.12 -28.54
C LEU A 348 -3.97 2.93 -29.23
N GLU A 349 -4.94 3.22 -30.09
CA GLU A 349 -5.54 2.22 -30.96
C GLU A 349 -4.85 2.22 -32.33
N VAL A 350 -4.17 1.11 -32.65
CA VAL A 350 -3.56 0.89 -33.97
C VAL A 350 -4.53 0.08 -34.82
N PHE A 351 -5.17 0.73 -35.79
CA PHE A 351 -6.05 0.08 -36.76
C PHE A 351 -5.26 -0.34 -38.00
N ILE A 352 -5.15 -1.65 -38.22
CA ILE A 352 -4.67 -2.20 -39.49
C ILE A 352 -5.85 -2.83 -40.21
N LYS A 353 -6.41 -2.10 -41.17
CA LYS A 353 -7.51 -2.58 -42.01
C LYS A 353 -6.95 -3.10 -43.32
N PHE A 354 -7.10 -4.40 -43.58
CA PHE A 354 -6.71 -4.98 -44.85
C PHE A 354 -7.84 -4.79 -45.87
N ASN A 355 -7.68 -3.87 -46.82
CA ASN A 355 -8.56 -3.81 -47.99
C ASN A 355 -7.99 -4.72 -49.08
N THR A 356 -8.63 -5.87 -49.33
CA THR A 356 -8.32 -6.66 -50.53
C THR A 356 -9.15 -6.14 -51.70
N PRO A 357 -8.57 -5.88 -52.90
CA PRO A 357 -9.35 -5.53 -54.07
C PRO A 357 -10.22 -6.71 -54.51
N ALA A 358 -11.46 -6.42 -54.93
CA ALA A 358 -12.50 -7.41 -55.25
C ALA A 358 -12.23 -8.36 -56.44
N ASN A 359 -11.02 -8.41 -57.00
CA ASN A 359 -10.73 -9.13 -58.25
C ASN A 359 -9.43 -9.94 -58.24
N LEU A 360 -9.27 -10.86 -57.29
CA LEU A 360 -8.32 -11.96 -57.41
C LEU A 360 -9.08 -13.29 -57.48
N ARG A 361 -9.73 -13.53 -58.62
CA ARG A 361 -10.10 -14.89 -59.02
C ARG A 361 -8.84 -15.57 -59.57
N ASN A 362 -8.49 -16.70 -58.97
CA ASN A 362 -7.40 -17.61 -59.35
C ASN A 362 -5.98 -17.12 -59.11
N MET A 363 -5.45 -17.27 -57.89
CA MET A 363 -4.07 -17.74 -57.66
C MET A 363 -4.03 -18.52 -56.35
N ASN A 364 -3.92 -19.85 -56.44
CA ASN A 364 -3.92 -20.81 -55.32
C ASN A 364 -2.64 -20.79 -54.46
N ASN A 365 -1.77 -19.77 -54.52
CA ASN A 365 -0.44 -19.82 -53.87
C ASN A 365 0.12 -18.42 -53.57
N TYR A 366 -0.61 -17.60 -52.81
CA TYR A 366 -0.01 -16.43 -52.17
C TYR A 366 -0.36 -16.43 -50.70
N TRP A 367 0.61 -16.85 -49.90
CA TRP A 367 0.62 -16.66 -48.47
C TRP A 367 1.04 -15.21 -48.22
N CYS A 368 0.37 -14.50 -47.32
CA CYS A 368 0.97 -13.31 -46.73
C CYS A 368 2.00 -13.84 -45.72
N ASP A 369 3.14 -14.28 -46.25
CA ASP A 369 4.28 -14.58 -45.43
C ASP A 369 4.81 -13.25 -44.93
N ASP A 370 4.75 -13.08 -43.61
CA ASP A 370 5.40 -12.02 -42.85
C ASP A 370 4.80 -10.61 -42.95
N ILE A 371 3.94 -10.27 -41.98
CA ILE A 371 3.86 -8.89 -41.48
C ILE A 371 4.90 -8.76 -40.36
N LYS A 372 6.06 -8.19 -40.66
CA LYS A 372 7.10 -7.88 -39.66
C LYS A 372 6.94 -6.45 -39.17
N LEU A 373 6.54 -6.31 -37.90
CA LEU A 373 6.61 -5.04 -37.18
C LEU A 373 7.98 -4.97 -36.48
N TYR A 374 8.86 -4.09 -36.93
CA TYR A 374 10.15 -3.88 -36.27
C TYR A 374 10.06 -2.75 -35.26
N ILE A 375 10.32 -3.04 -33.99
CA ILE A 375 10.75 -2.04 -33.01
C ILE A 375 12.23 -2.35 -32.74
N VAL A 376 13.12 -1.50 -33.26
CA VAL A 376 14.57 -1.71 -33.15
C VAL A 376 15.08 -1.09 -31.85
N TYR A 377 15.64 -1.90 -30.96
CA TYR A 377 16.43 -1.42 -29.81
C TYR A 377 17.92 -1.65 -30.09
N GLY A 378 18.68 -0.57 -30.22
CA GLY A 378 20.14 -0.60 -30.31
C GLY A 378 20.77 -0.76 -28.93
N THR A 379 21.67 -1.73 -28.80
CA THR A 379 22.52 -1.99 -27.63
C THR A 379 23.71 -1.04 -27.60
N ASP A 380 24.13 -0.66 -26.39
CA ASP A 380 25.17 0.31 -26.02
C ASP A 380 24.68 1.75 -25.88
N LEU A 381 24.16 2.06 -24.70
CA LEU A 381 24.23 3.40 -24.09
C LEU A 381 24.09 3.24 -22.58
N GLU A 382 25.14 3.61 -21.85
CA GLU A 382 25.03 3.84 -20.41
C GLU A 382 23.90 4.84 -20.16
N LEU A 383 22.93 4.45 -19.34
CA LEU A 383 21.85 5.31 -18.87
C LEU A 383 22.45 6.42 -18.00
N THR A 384 22.92 7.47 -18.65
CA THR A 384 23.04 8.76 -18.02
C THR A 384 21.63 9.29 -17.83
N ARG A 385 21.25 9.50 -16.57
CA ARG A 385 20.05 10.24 -16.19
C ARG A 385 19.97 11.49 -17.07
N VAL A 386 19.04 11.52 -18.02
CA VAL A 386 18.77 12.72 -18.80
C VAL A 386 18.07 13.67 -17.84
N ILE A 387 18.88 14.46 -17.13
CA ILE A 387 18.39 15.69 -16.54
C ILE A 387 17.75 16.43 -17.72
N PRO A 388 16.44 16.76 -17.69
CA PRO A 388 15.86 17.57 -18.75
C PRO A 388 16.77 18.77 -18.92
N ASN A 389 17.35 18.89 -20.10
CA ASN A 389 18.41 19.86 -20.34
C ASN A 389 17.72 21.23 -20.29
N ILE A 390 17.64 21.83 -19.10
CA ILE A 390 17.03 23.14 -18.87
C ILE A 390 17.86 24.09 -19.72
N PRO A 391 17.29 24.64 -20.81
CA PRO A 391 18.05 25.55 -21.66
C PRO A 391 18.65 26.66 -20.79
N ALA A 392 19.90 27.08 -21.05
CA ALA A 392 20.56 28.11 -20.24
C ALA A 392 19.77 29.44 -20.16
N ASN A 393 18.81 29.64 -21.07
CA ASN A 393 17.89 30.77 -21.14
C ASN A 393 16.44 30.45 -20.76
N ALA A 394 16.17 29.27 -20.18
CA ALA A 394 14.84 28.92 -19.69
C ALA A 394 14.42 29.91 -18.61
N THR A 395 13.19 30.40 -18.72
CA THR A 395 12.59 31.26 -17.70
C THR A 395 11.35 30.58 -17.15
N TRP A 396 11.22 30.59 -15.84
CA TRP A 396 10.05 30.05 -15.15
C TRP A 396 8.90 31.05 -15.27
N ALA A 397 7.70 30.56 -15.56
CA ALA A 397 6.50 31.36 -15.46
C ALA A 397 6.40 31.92 -14.04
N GLN A 398 6.27 33.23 -13.90
CA GLN A 398 6.32 33.92 -12.60
C GLN A 398 5.05 33.69 -11.75
N ASN A 399 4.03 33.03 -12.30
CA ASN A 399 2.73 32.80 -11.66
C ASN A 399 2.65 31.37 -11.12
N GLY A 400 3.40 31.09 -10.04
CA GLY A 400 3.31 29.81 -9.35
C GLY A 400 1.92 29.57 -8.76
N VAL A 401 1.52 28.30 -8.67
CA VAL A 401 0.28 27.87 -8.00
C VAL A 401 0.61 27.18 -6.68
N THR A 402 -0.22 27.39 -5.66
CA THR A 402 -0.08 26.67 -4.39
C THR A 402 -0.52 25.23 -4.56
N VAL A 403 0.40 24.29 -4.36
CA VAL A 403 0.15 22.84 -4.49
C VAL A 403 0.05 22.12 -3.14
N ALA A 404 0.52 22.75 -2.06
CA ALA A 404 0.44 22.24 -0.69
C ALA A 404 0.29 23.41 0.29
N GLY A 405 -0.46 23.19 1.37
CA GLY A 405 -0.75 24.22 2.36
C GLY A 405 -1.63 25.37 1.84
N GLY A 406 -1.24 26.61 2.13
CA GLY A 406 -1.91 27.82 1.60
C GLY A 406 -3.06 28.37 2.44
N LYS A 407 -3.35 27.81 3.61
CA LYS A 407 -4.39 28.29 4.55
C LYS A 407 -3.82 28.95 5.81
N GLY A 408 -2.66 29.60 5.66
CA GLY A 408 -1.93 30.24 6.75
C GLY A 408 -1.07 29.26 7.58
N ARG A 409 -0.35 29.83 8.55
CA ARG A 409 0.50 29.08 9.48
C ARG A 409 -0.36 28.30 10.47
N GLY A 410 -0.07 27.02 10.65
CA GLY A 410 -0.75 26.16 11.62
C GLY A 410 -0.43 24.68 11.41
N ASP A 411 -1.08 23.84 12.19
CA ASP A 411 -0.95 22.38 12.23
C ASP A 411 -2.15 21.65 11.58
N GLY A 412 -3.14 22.38 11.07
CA GLY A 412 -4.24 21.81 10.30
C GLY A 412 -3.77 21.03 9.07
N LYS A 413 -4.61 20.12 8.56
CA LYS A 413 -4.28 19.28 7.39
C LYS A 413 -3.97 20.09 6.12
N ASN A 414 -4.41 21.33 6.04
CA ASN A 414 -4.17 22.25 4.92
C ASN A 414 -3.28 23.44 5.31
N GLN A 415 -2.59 23.34 6.45
CA GLN A 415 -1.67 24.34 6.96
C GLN A 415 -0.28 23.73 7.13
N LEU A 416 0.72 24.59 7.02
CA LEU A 416 2.13 24.28 7.23
C LEU A 416 2.70 25.36 8.16
N ASN A 417 3.74 25.02 8.92
CA ASN A 417 4.41 25.90 9.86
C ASN A 417 5.93 25.81 9.63
N ASN A 418 6.45 26.80 8.90
CA ASN A 418 7.86 26.86 8.48
C ASN A 418 8.31 25.61 7.70
N PRO A 419 7.66 25.27 6.58
CA PRO A 419 8.09 24.15 5.74
C PRO A 419 9.48 24.44 5.16
N ASN A 420 10.44 23.54 5.40
CA ASN A 420 11.86 23.76 5.07
C ASN A 420 12.32 22.83 3.93
N GLY A 421 12.15 21.52 4.13
CA GLY A 421 12.48 20.49 3.16
C GLY A 421 11.32 20.13 2.24
N LEU A 422 11.63 19.80 0.99
CA LEU A 422 10.68 19.38 -0.03
C LEU A 422 11.29 18.28 -0.90
N PHE A 423 10.55 17.20 -1.11
CA PHE A 423 10.81 16.21 -2.13
C PHE A 423 9.60 16.04 -3.04
N VAL A 424 9.84 15.89 -4.34
CA VAL A 424 8.80 15.60 -5.33
C VAL A 424 9.14 14.28 -6.01
N ASP A 425 8.23 13.32 -5.91
CA ASP A 425 8.37 12.00 -6.53
C ASP A 425 7.88 12.00 -7.99
N ASP A 426 8.15 10.94 -8.75
CA ASP A 426 7.86 10.81 -10.19
C ASP A 426 6.35 10.88 -10.48
N ASP A 427 5.51 10.47 -9.53
CA ASP A 427 4.05 10.57 -9.56
C ASP A 427 3.54 11.98 -9.18
N GLN A 428 4.46 12.93 -8.99
CA GLN A 428 4.23 14.30 -8.50
C GLN A 428 3.63 14.33 -7.09
N THR A 429 3.86 13.29 -6.30
CA THR A 429 3.64 13.33 -4.85
C THR A 429 4.64 14.30 -4.23
N VAL A 430 4.12 15.26 -3.46
CA VAL A 430 4.88 16.28 -2.77
C VAL A 430 5.01 15.89 -1.30
N VAL A 431 6.24 15.72 -0.81
CA VAL A 431 6.54 15.43 0.60
C VAL A 431 7.28 16.60 1.21
N ILE A 432 6.78 17.11 2.33
CA ILE A 432 7.26 18.36 2.93
C ILE A 432 7.67 18.11 4.38
N ALA A 433 8.85 18.60 4.75
CA ALA A 433 9.27 18.70 6.14
C ALA A 433 8.66 19.95 6.78
N ASP A 434 7.61 19.73 7.58
CA ASP A 434 6.86 20.77 8.27
C ASP A 434 7.51 21.06 9.63
N MET A 435 8.64 21.76 9.57
CA MET A 435 9.66 21.85 10.62
C MET A 435 9.08 22.22 11.99
N TRP A 436 8.22 23.24 12.08
CA TRP A 436 7.73 23.72 13.37
C TRP A 436 6.47 23.01 13.87
N ASN A 437 5.99 22.04 13.10
CA ASN A 437 4.96 21.08 13.53
C ASN A 437 5.54 19.67 13.74
N ASP A 438 6.87 19.52 13.70
CA ASP A 438 7.59 18.29 14.00
C ASP A 438 7.07 17.07 13.23
N ARG A 439 6.80 17.27 11.93
CA ARG A 439 6.16 16.26 11.08
C ARG A 439 6.60 16.33 9.63
N ILE A 440 6.43 15.22 8.92
CA ILE A 440 6.49 15.16 7.46
C ILE A 440 5.07 14.98 6.93
N VAL A 441 4.68 15.79 5.94
CA VAL A 441 3.34 15.77 5.37
C VAL A 441 3.41 15.54 3.86
N GLN A 442 2.55 14.67 3.34
CA GLN A 442 2.47 14.26 1.95
C GLN A 442 1.19 14.81 1.29
N TRP A 443 1.34 15.35 0.07
CA TRP A 443 0.25 15.76 -0.84
C TRP A 443 0.35 15.00 -2.14
N MET A 444 -0.79 14.51 -2.64
CA MET A 444 -0.87 13.82 -3.93
C MET A 444 -1.22 14.82 -5.02
N LYS A 445 -0.75 14.56 -6.24
CA LYS A 445 -1.11 15.37 -7.42
C LYS A 445 -2.63 15.53 -7.54
N GLY A 446 -3.09 16.77 -7.58
CA GLY A 446 -4.51 17.11 -7.70
C GLY A 446 -5.29 17.18 -6.38
N ASP A 447 -4.75 16.65 -5.27
CA ASP A 447 -5.32 16.86 -3.93
C ASP A 447 -4.69 18.09 -3.28
N THR A 448 -5.33 19.24 -3.46
CA THR A 448 -4.92 20.51 -2.84
C THR A 448 -5.67 20.79 -1.53
N THR A 449 -6.51 19.85 -1.07
CA THR A 449 -7.44 20.12 0.03
C THR A 449 -6.87 19.74 1.38
N ASN A 450 -6.19 18.59 1.51
CA ASN A 450 -5.65 18.10 2.78
C ASN A 450 -4.36 17.30 2.56
N GLY A 451 -3.32 17.63 3.32
CA GLY A 451 -2.11 16.83 3.46
C GLY A 451 -2.31 15.67 4.43
N LYS A 452 -1.58 14.58 4.18
CA LYS A 452 -1.50 13.41 5.04
C LYS A 452 -0.19 13.43 5.81
N VAL A 453 -0.23 13.41 7.14
CA VAL A 453 0.97 13.24 7.96
C VAL A 453 1.51 11.82 7.75
N VAL A 454 2.78 11.70 7.35
CA VAL A 454 3.43 10.42 7.02
C VAL A 454 4.58 10.07 7.97
N ALA A 455 5.09 11.04 8.73
CA ALA A 455 6.03 10.83 9.84
C ALA A 455 5.90 11.95 10.88
N GLY A 456 6.17 11.66 12.16
CA GLY A 456 6.04 12.63 13.26
C GLY A 456 4.60 13.11 13.54
N GLY A 457 4.46 14.24 14.23
CA GLY A 457 3.17 14.92 14.44
C GLY A 457 2.31 14.40 15.61
N ASN A 458 2.89 13.69 16.59
CA ASN A 458 2.19 13.13 17.76
C ASN A 458 2.16 14.06 19.01
N ASP A 459 2.04 15.39 18.83
CA ASP A 459 2.12 16.45 19.86
C ASP A 459 3.46 16.55 20.66
N GLN A 460 3.71 17.68 21.34
CA GLN A 460 4.92 17.97 22.11
C GLN A 460 5.04 17.09 23.37
N GLY A 461 5.55 15.87 23.19
CA GLY A 461 5.95 14.95 24.25
C GLY A 461 7.43 14.60 24.12
N ASN A 462 8.26 15.38 24.81
CA ASN A 462 9.68 15.10 25.01
C ASN A 462 9.90 13.75 25.71
N ILE A 463 10.25 12.70 24.98
CA ILE A 463 10.98 11.59 25.62
C ILE A 463 12.46 11.99 25.81
N LEU A 464 13.00 12.93 25.03
CA LEU A 464 14.41 13.33 25.13
C LEU A 464 14.70 14.48 26.12
N ASN A 465 13.83 15.49 26.27
CA ASN A 465 14.10 16.52 27.31
C ASN A 465 13.76 16.09 28.74
N GLU A 466 12.98 15.02 28.95
CA GLU A 466 12.85 14.44 30.30
C GLU A 466 14.06 13.58 30.69
N LEU A 467 14.83 13.07 29.71
CA LEU A 467 16.11 12.37 29.95
C LEU A 467 17.29 13.31 30.16
N ASN A 468 17.19 14.58 29.74
CA ASN A 468 18.25 15.57 29.96
C ASN A 468 18.35 16.06 31.42
N ASN A 469 17.50 15.56 32.33
CA ASN A 469 17.59 15.81 33.78
C ASN A 469 17.88 14.54 34.62
N GLN A 470 18.18 13.40 34.00
CA GLN A 470 18.74 12.25 34.70
C GLN A 470 19.88 11.63 33.89
N THR A 471 21.10 12.11 34.17
CA THR A 471 22.30 11.29 34.10
C THR A 471 21.98 9.92 34.73
N ILE A 472 22.27 8.82 34.01
CA ILE A 472 22.14 7.38 34.37
C ILE A 472 20.97 6.70 33.62
N VAL A 473 21.20 6.20 32.40
CA VAL A 473 21.32 4.76 32.01
C VAL A 473 21.65 4.71 30.50
N LEU A 474 22.94 4.77 30.13
CA LEU A 474 23.40 4.50 28.75
C LEU A 474 24.56 3.50 28.69
N ASN A 475 24.69 2.61 29.68
CA ASN A 475 25.78 1.63 29.71
C ASN A 475 25.33 0.16 29.81
N GLN A 476 24.08 -0.15 29.47
CA GLN A 476 23.63 -1.53 29.32
C GLN A 476 22.57 -1.63 28.22
N LEU A 477 23.00 -1.64 26.96
CA LEU A 477 22.36 -2.34 25.82
C LEU A 477 23.22 -2.04 24.57
N ASN A 478 24.28 -2.82 24.38
CA ASN A 478 24.91 -2.93 23.07
C ASN A 478 23.90 -3.61 22.13
N ASN A 479 23.57 -2.95 21.01
CA ASN A 479 22.72 -3.42 19.89
C ASN A 479 21.19 -3.55 20.14
N ALA A 480 20.48 -2.43 20.33
CA ALA A 480 19.04 -2.39 20.06
C ALA A 480 18.64 -1.05 19.42
N ASN A 481 18.07 -1.11 18.22
CA ASN A 481 17.49 0.01 17.49
C ASN A 481 16.50 0.76 18.39
N VAL A 482 16.81 2.02 18.72
CA VAL A 482 15.87 2.89 19.44
C VAL A 482 14.78 3.29 18.47
N VAL A 483 13.61 2.71 18.73
CA VAL A 483 12.35 2.94 18.04
C VAL A 483 11.78 4.30 18.43
N LEU A 484 11.49 5.18 17.46
CA LEU A 484 11.07 6.57 17.71
C LEU A 484 9.76 6.92 17.02
N ASN A 485 8.76 7.36 17.77
CA ASN A 485 7.47 7.77 17.21
C ASN A 485 7.34 9.30 16.99
N GLN A 486 8.41 10.08 17.18
CA GLN A 486 8.36 11.54 17.09
C GLN A 486 9.61 12.15 16.47
N LEU A 487 9.40 13.19 15.64
CA LEU A 487 10.45 14.02 15.04
C LEU A 487 10.67 15.29 15.89
N ASN A 488 11.78 15.97 15.67
CA ASN A 488 12.11 17.24 16.29
C ASN A 488 12.72 18.15 15.23
N HIS A 489 11.93 19.11 14.76
CA HIS A 489 12.35 20.10 13.77
C HIS A 489 12.96 19.50 12.50
N PRO A 490 12.22 18.64 11.75
CA PRO A 490 12.75 18.06 10.53
C PRO A 490 13.06 19.16 9.50
N THR A 491 14.26 19.13 8.95
CA THR A 491 14.79 20.17 8.05
C THR A 491 14.76 19.75 6.60
N ASP A 492 14.90 18.46 6.31
CA ASP A 492 14.93 17.91 4.96
C ASP A 492 14.41 16.48 4.90
N VAL A 493 13.99 16.03 3.71
CA VAL A 493 13.41 14.69 3.50
C VAL A 493 13.71 14.18 2.09
N LEU A 494 14.01 12.89 1.98
CA LEU A 494 14.13 12.14 0.71
C LEU A 494 13.25 10.89 0.74
N ILE A 495 12.90 10.38 -0.44
CA ILE A 495 12.25 9.07 -0.58
C ILE A 495 13.27 8.05 -1.11
N ASP A 496 13.48 6.96 -0.37
CA ASP A 496 14.13 5.76 -0.87
C ASP A 496 13.06 4.80 -1.43
N LYS A 497 12.97 4.73 -2.76
CA LYS A 497 11.96 3.94 -3.48
C LYS A 497 12.15 2.43 -3.34
N GLU A 498 13.36 1.96 -3.12
CA GLU A 498 13.64 0.53 -3.02
C GLU A 498 13.14 -0.06 -1.71
N THR A 499 13.29 0.70 -0.62
CA THR A 499 12.84 0.30 0.71
C THR A 499 11.49 0.92 1.09
N ASP A 500 10.84 1.62 0.15
CA ASP A 500 9.67 2.46 0.34
C ASP A 500 9.69 3.20 1.69
N SER A 501 10.74 4.02 1.89
CA SER A 501 11.02 4.70 3.15
C SER A 501 11.35 6.18 2.93
N LEU A 502 11.06 7.00 3.93
CA LEU A 502 11.53 8.38 4.05
C LEU A 502 12.88 8.37 4.74
N ILE A 503 13.82 9.17 4.24
CA ILE A 503 15.06 9.50 4.95
C ILE A 503 14.93 10.95 5.36
N ILE A 504 14.91 11.20 6.67
CA ILE A 504 14.54 12.48 7.25
C ILE A 504 15.72 13.03 8.04
N CYS A 505 16.00 14.29 7.76
CA CYS A 505 16.97 15.10 8.46
C CYS A 505 16.27 15.68 9.71
N ASP A 506 16.68 15.24 10.90
CA ASP A 506 16.01 15.51 12.17
C ASP A 506 17.03 16.13 13.15
N ASP A 507 16.62 17.03 14.04
CA ASP A 507 17.49 17.93 14.85
C ASP A 507 18.97 17.52 15.01
N LYS A 508 19.24 16.38 15.67
CA LYS A 508 20.60 15.85 15.95
C LYS A 508 20.89 14.47 15.32
N ARG A 509 20.14 14.09 14.29
CA ARG A 509 20.19 12.74 13.71
C ARG A 509 19.66 12.68 12.28
N VAL A 510 19.91 11.56 11.60
CA VAL A 510 19.18 11.19 10.38
C VAL A 510 18.37 9.95 10.68
N VAL A 511 17.08 9.98 10.35
CA VAL A 511 16.16 8.87 10.63
C VAL A 511 15.61 8.28 9.34
N ARG A 512 15.45 6.97 9.30
CA ARG A 512 14.68 6.26 8.29
C ARG A 512 13.29 5.98 8.81
N TRP A 513 12.28 6.29 8.03
CA TRP A 513 10.88 6.11 8.38
C TRP A 513 10.17 5.34 7.28
N SER A 514 9.70 4.13 7.56
CA SER A 514 9.03 3.34 6.53
C SER A 514 7.72 4.00 6.07
N ARG A 515 7.51 4.09 4.76
CA ARG A 515 6.24 4.50 4.15
C ARG A 515 5.27 3.33 4.02
N GLU A 516 5.76 2.09 4.15
CA GLU A 516 4.88 0.96 4.41
C GLU A 516 4.08 1.26 5.68
N ILE A 517 2.76 1.13 5.57
CA ILE A 517 1.84 1.36 6.68
C ILE A 517 2.12 0.26 7.71
N ASN A 518 3.09 0.43 8.61
CA ASN A 518 3.23 -0.36 9.85
C ASN A 518 4.44 -0.11 10.78
N THR A 519 5.33 0.86 10.58
CA THR A 519 6.30 1.16 11.66
C THR A 519 5.76 2.25 12.57
N GLY A 520 5.41 3.45 12.06
CA GLY A 520 5.16 4.61 12.95
C GLY A 520 6.36 4.93 13.84
N GLU A 521 7.51 4.35 13.48
CA GLU A 521 8.72 4.23 14.25
C GLU A 521 9.85 4.53 13.28
N GLY A 522 10.54 5.63 13.53
CA GLY A 522 11.78 6.01 12.87
C GLY A 522 12.94 5.21 13.46
N GLU A 523 13.78 4.69 12.57
CA GLU A 523 15.07 4.09 12.90
C GLU A 523 16.15 5.16 12.76
N ILE A 524 17.03 5.30 13.74
CA ILE A 524 18.17 6.21 13.61
C ILE A 524 19.22 5.58 12.69
N LEU A 525 19.55 6.26 11.59
CA LEU A 525 20.63 5.87 10.69
C LEU A 525 21.97 6.50 11.10
N ILE A 526 21.93 7.77 11.53
CA ILE A 526 23.12 8.54 11.87
C ILE A 526 22.80 9.37 13.12
N GLU A 527 23.65 9.28 14.14
CA GLU A 527 23.55 10.05 15.40
C GLU A 527 24.56 11.20 15.44
N ASN A 528 24.32 12.16 16.34
CA ASN A 528 25.25 13.27 16.64
C ASN A 528 25.63 14.11 15.41
N VAL A 529 24.63 14.38 14.57
CA VAL A 529 24.75 15.18 13.36
C VAL A 529 23.69 16.28 13.37
N LYS A 530 24.08 17.56 13.30
CA LYS A 530 23.12 18.67 13.17
C LYS A 530 22.71 18.79 11.71
N CYS A 531 21.89 17.83 11.29
CA CYS A 531 21.49 17.64 9.90
C CYS A 531 20.66 18.83 9.41
N TYR A 532 20.99 19.35 8.21
CA TYR A 532 20.19 20.38 7.54
C TYR A 532 19.77 20.05 6.10
N GLY A 533 20.50 19.16 5.42
CA GLY A 533 20.26 18.81 4.03
C GLY A 533 20.71 17.40 3.72
N LEU A 534 19.97 16.74 2.83
CA LEU A 534 20.17 15.37 2.40
C LEU A 534 20.29 15.29 0.89
N ALA A 535 21.17 14.41 0.40
CA ALA A 535 21.15 13.95 -0.98
C ALA A 535 21.48 12.46 -1.03
N MET A 536 20.96 11.75 -2.03
CA MET A 536 21.28 10.35 -2.27
C MET A 536 21.61 10.15 -3.75
N ASP A 537 22.71 9.46 -4.03
CA ASP A 537 23.11 9.13 -5.40
C ASP A 537 22.54 7.77 -5.84
N ASP A 538 22.72 7.46 -7.13
CA ASP A 538 22.22 6.23 -7.75
C ASP A 538 22.93 4.97 -7.22
N GLN A 539 24.05 5.14 -6.50
CA GLN A 539 24.78 4.06 -5.82
C GLN A 539 24.38 3.91 -4.35
N LYS A 540 23.35 4.63 -3.90
CA LYS A 540 22.83 4.62 -2.52
C LYS A 540 23.80 5.15 -1.47
N TYR A 541 24.72 6.03 -1.86
CA TYR A 541 25.44 6.82 -0.87
C TYR A 541 24.56 7.99 -0.40
N LEU A 542 24.44 8.13 0.92
CA LEU A 542 23.75 9.23 1.56
C LEU A 542 24.74 10.34 1.89
N TYR A 543 24.46 11.55 1.41
CA TYR A 543 25.22 12.77 1.68
C TYR A 543 24.44 13.60 2.69
N VAL A 544 25.09 13.94 3.79
CA VAL A 544 24.47 14.65 4.92
C VAL A 544 25.28 15.89 5.24
N SER A 545 24.64 17.06 5.21
CA SER A 545 25.27 18.31 5.66
C SER A 545 25.07 18.50 7.17
N ASP A 546 26.17 18.60 7.90
CA ASP A 546 26.22 18.89 9.33
C ASP A 546 26.54 20.38 9.54
N THR A 547 25.55 21.15 9.98
CA THR A 547 25.69 22.60 10.19
C THR A 547 26.49 22.97 11.44
N GLU A 548 26.64 22.05 12.39
CA GLU A 548 27.45 22.28 13.59
C GLU A 548 28.93 22.04 13.32
N LYS A 549 29.23 21.05 12.47
CA LYS A 549 30.62 20.74 12.05
C LYS A 549 31.02 21.44 10.76
N HIS A 550 30.10 22.15 10.11
CA HIS A 550 30.30 22.85 8.84
C HIS A 550 30.88 21.94 7.74
N GLU A 551 30.34 20.73 7.64
CA GLU A 551 30.85 19.70 6.72
C GLU A 551 29.72 18.93 6.04
N VAL A 552 30.04 18.28 4.92
CA VAL A 552 29.20 17.28 4.26
C VAL A 552 29.93 15.96 4.30
N ARG A 553 29.26 14.93 4.83
CA ARG A 553 29.78 13.56 4.85
C ARG A 553 28.94 12.64 3.98
N ARG A 554 29.61 11.69 3.34
CA ARG A 554 29.02 10.61 2.56
C ARG A 554 29.05 9.31 3.37
N TYR A 555 27.91 8.65 3.48
CA TYR A 555 27.70 7.42 4.22
C TYR A 555 27.25 6.31 3.26
N LYS A 556 27.84 5.13 3.36
CA LYS A 556 27.27 3.92 2.76
C LYS A 556 26.28 3.27 3.73
N LEU A 557 25.33 2.49 3.21
CA LEU A 557 24.41 1.71 4.04
C LEU A 557 25.17 0.86 5.09
N GLY A 558 24.87 1.08 6.36
CA GLY A 558 25.50 0.40 7.50
C GLY A 558 26.83 1.00 8.00
N GLU A 559 27.31 2.10 7.40
CA GLU A 559 28.48 2.83 7.92
C GLU A 559 28.07 3.84 8.99
N ASN A 560 28.68 3.74 10.18
CA ASN A 560 28.47 4.71 11.26
C ASN A 560 29.42 5.93 11.17
N ASN A 561 30.54 5.78 10.45
CA ASN A 561 31.55 6.82 10.26
C ASN A 561 31.57 7.23 8.80
N GLY A 562 30.85 8.30 8.46
CA GLY A 562 30.81 8.85 7.10
C GLY A 562 32.16 9.42 6.66
N THR A 563 32.41 9.36 5.35
CA THR A 563 33.59 9.96 4.70
C THR A 563 33.35 11.46 4.50
N LEU A 564 34.26 12.32 4.95
CA LEU A 564 34.22 13.76 4.64
C LEU A 564 34.35 13.98 3.13
N VAL A 565 33.40 14.68 2.52
CA VAL A 565 33.42 14.97 1.06
C VAL A 565 33.48 16.46 0.74
N ALA A 566 33.02 17.34 1.65
CA ALA A 566 33.14 18.79 1.51
C ALA A 566 33.10 19.50 2.88
N GLY A 567 33.73 20.67 3.00
CA GLY A 567 33.74 21.47 4.23
C GLY A 567 34.69 20.96 5.32
N GLY A 568 34.39 21.28 6.58
CA GLY A 568 35.18 20.91 7.78
C GLY A 568 36.12 21.99 8.31
N ASN A 569 36.13 23.18 7.69
CA ASN A 569 36.99 24.31 8.07
C ASN A 569 36.27 25.40 8.89
N GLY A 570 35.05 25.12 9.38
CA GLY A 570 34.21 26.08 10.09
C GLY A 570 33.27 26.88 9.18
N ASN A 571 32.51 27.80 9.77
CA ASN A 571 31.58 28.67 9.05
C ASN A 571 32.33 29.75 8.26
N GLY A 572 32.03 29.92 6.97
CA GLY A 572 32.66 30.96 6.15
C GLY A 572 32.32 30.83 4.66
N ASP A 573 32.82 31.78 3.88
CA ASP A 573 32.71 31.87 2.42
C ASP A 573 33.92 31.28 1.68
N GLY A 574 34.78 30.53 2.39
CA GLY A 574 36.14 30.16 2.00
C GLY A 574 36.35 28.69 1.62
#